data_AF-A0A133V0D4-F1
#
_entry.id   AF-A0A133V0D4-F1
#
_cell.length_a   1.000
_cell.length_b   1.000
_cell.length_c   1.000
_cell.angle_alpha   90.00
_cell.angle_beta   90.00
_cell.angle_gamma   90.00
#
_symmetry.space_group_name_H-M   'P 1'
#
loop_
_entity.id
_entity.type
_entity.pdbx_description
1 polymer ?
#
loop_
_entity_poly.entity_id
_entity_poly.type
_entity_poly.pdbx_seq_one_letter_code
_entity_poly.pdbx_strand_id
1 'polypeptide(L)'
;MDEEEKMKKARVQLLLDNPFFGYLGSYLELERDDSLDAPVATDHEKLYFGPDAVDELPESEVKASIAHGILHTALGHQWRRGGRSEEAWNPATDEAVNWVLKESGFNLPPSSEPSQKFKDESAEEIYSELEEETKEKGRRGTDDEPQGSGGKPAHGKQEGPTGGGERGKGPLDDHGAWCEAEEGDFEKGEISEEWKRRSAESSAFARGEGRMPKALERIVEEILEPGVDWRRVLRRYILRHAREDYDWMKPDRRLLQHGIYYPSPRSERLDLAIAVDTSGSIGRTVLKEFL
;
A
#
# COMPACT_ATOMS: atom_id res chain seq x y z
N MET A 1 31.32 15.88 1.18
CA MET A 1 31.24 14.87 0.10
C MET A 1 30.23 15.43 -0.85
N ASP A 2 30.47 15.38 -2.15
CA ASP A 2 29.46 15.81 -3.13
C ASP A 2 28.16 14.99 -2.92
N GLU A 3 26.99 15.63 -2.96
CA GLU A 3 25.71 15.00 -2.61
C GLU A 3 25.38 13.86 -3.59
N GLU A 4 25.74 14.04 -4.87
CA GLU A 4 25.60 13.00 -5.89
C GLU A 4 26.55 11.82 -5.62
N GLU A 5 27.80 12.09 -5.21
CA GLU A 5 28.74 11.06 -4.76
C GLU A 5 28.21 10.30 -3.52
N LYS A 6 27.59 11.01 -2.57
CA LYS A 6 26.97 10.43 -1.37
C LYS A 6 25.81 9.51 -1.72
N MET A 7 24.94 9.92 -2.64
CA MET A 7 23.85 9.09 -3.15
C MET A 7 24.36 7.85 -3.88
N LYS A 8 25.33 7.99 -4.79
CA LYS A 8 25.96 6.86 -5.49
C LYS A 8 26.58 5.87 -4.51
N LYS A 9 27.31 6.37 -3.51
CA LYS A 9 27.92 5.55 -2.45
C LYS A 9 26.84 4.80 -1.65
N ALA A 10 25.76 5.48 -1.24
CA ALA A 10 24.66 4.86 -0.51
C ALA A 10 23.99 3.73 -1.31
N ARG A 11 23.73 3.95 -2.61
CA ARG A 11 23.17 2.92 -3.51
C ARG A 11 24.10 1.71 -3.67
N VAL A 12 25.41 1.94 -3.83
CA VAL A 12 26.39 0.84 -3.90
C VAL A 12 26.45 0.07 -2.58
N GLN A 13 26.42 0.76 -1.44
CA GLN A 13 26.39 0.11 -0.14
C GLN A 13 25.10 -0.69 0.07
N LEU A 14 23.94 -0.20 -0.38
CA LEU A 14 22.71 -0.97 -0.33
C LEU A 14 22.83 -2.28 -1.11
N LEU A 15 23.44 -2.28 -2.30
CA LEU A 15 23.69 -3.50 -3.06
C LEU A 15 24.59 -4.50 -2.33
N LEU A 16 25.56 -4.02 -1.56
CA LEU A 16 26.51 -4.88 -0.84
C LEU A 16 25.96 -5.38 0.50
N ASP A 17 25.25 -4.52 1.24
CA ASP A 17 24.79 -4.79 2.60
C ASP A 17 23.38 -5.38 2.63
N ASN A 18 22.49 -4.90 1.75
CA ASN A 18 21.09 -5.30 1.68
C ASN A 18 20.64 -5.57 0.22
N PRO A 19 21.01 -6.75 -0.33
CA PRO A 19 20.87 -7.08 -1.75
C PRO A 19 19.45 -6.91 -2.29
N PHE A 20 18.43 -7.10 -1.46
CA PHE A 20 17.02 -6.88 -1.83
C PHE A 20 16.77 -5.43 -2.29
N PHE A 21 17.18 -4.46 -1.49
CA PHE A 21 17.00 -3.04 -1.83
C PHE A 21 17.95 -2.63 -2.94
N GLY A 22 19.19 -3.10 -2.94
CA GLY A 22 20.15 -2.78 -4.01
C GLY A 22 19.71 -3.29 -5.38
N TYR A 23 19.14 -4.49 -5.45
CA TYR A 23 18.59 -5.05 -6.68
C TYR A 23 17.41 -4.22 -7.19
N LEU A 24 16.42 -3.94 -6.34
CA LEU A 24 15.28 -3.10 -6.72
C LEU A 24 15.70 -1.68 -7.09
N GLY A 25 16.58 -1.10 -6.29
CA GLY A 25 17.13 0.23 -6.52
C GLY A 25 17.96 0.33 -7.80
N SER A 26 18.39 -0.78 -8.40
CA SER A 26 19.10 -0.77 -9.70
C SER A 26 18.18 -0.45 -10.89
N TYR A 27 16.86 -0.63 -10.72
CA TYR A 27 15.87 -0.27 -11.73
C TYR A 27 15.47 1.21 -11.70
N LEU A 28 15.85 1.94 -10.65
CA LEU A 28 15.54 3.36 -10.51
C LEU A 28 16.69 4.22 -11.06
N GLU A 29 16.40 5.13 -11.98
CA GLU A 29 17.36 6.14 -12.43
C GLU A 29 17.52 7.22 -11.34
N LEU A 30 18.76 7.61 -11.00
CA LEU A 30 19.00 8.62 -9.97
C LEU A 30 19.00 10.00 -10.62
N GLU A 31 18.12 10.88 -10.15
CA GLU A 31 18.00 12.25 -10.65
C GLU A 31 18.08 13.26 -9.50
N ARG A 32 18.79 14.36 -9.71
CA ARG A 32 18.89 15.45 -8.74
C ARG A 32 17.70 16.40 -8.94
N ASP A 33 17.01 16.73 -7.85
CA ASP A 33 15.96 17.74 -7.83
C ASP A 33 16.26 18.80 -6.77
N ASP A 34 16.69 19.99 -7.21
CA ASP A 34 17.01 21.11 -6.32
C ASP A 34 15.77 21.73 -5.65
N SER A 35 14.56 21.38 -6.09
CA SER A 35 13.29 21.86 -5.53
C SER A 35 12.69 20.93 -4.47
N LEU A 36 13.30 19.75 -4.28
CA LEU A 36 12.82 18.73 -3.36
C LEU A 36 13.31 19.00 -1.93
N ASP A 37 12.37 19.32 -1.04
CA ASP A 37 12.63 19.58 0.39
C ASP A 37 12.76 18.30 1.24
N ALA A 38 12.82 17.12 0.60
CA ALA A 38 12.96 15.81 1.24
C ALA A 38 14.21 15.06 0.75
N PRO A 39 14.70 14.05 1.49
CA PRO A 39 15.90 13.32 1.08
C PRO A 39 15.74 12.62 -0.26
N VAL A 40 14.58 11.98 -0.49
CA VAL A 40 14.26 11.30 -1.74
C VAL A 40 12.80 11.43 -2.11
N ALA A 41 12.48 11.21 -3.38
CA ALA A 41 11.13 10.97 -3.87
C ALA A 41 11.21 9.92 -5.00
N THR A 42 10.11 9.25 -5.31
CA THR A 42 10.08 8.28 -6.42
C THR A 42 8.75 8.29 -7.16
N ASP A 43 8.86 8.14 -8.47
CA ASP A 43 7.77 8.01 -9.44
C ASP A 43 7.82 6.63 -10.12
N HIS A 44 8.31 5.59 -9.43
CA HIS A 44 8.51 4.21 -9.93
C HIS A 44 9.51 4.00 -11.08
N GLU A 45 9.97 5.03 -11.79
CA GLU A 45 11.05 4.94 -12.79
C GLU A 45 12.34 5.57 -12.27
N LYS A 46 12.21 6.67 -11.55
CA LYS A 46 13.29 7.49 -11.03
C LYS A 46 13.25 7.55 -9.50
N LEU A 47 14.44 7.79 -8.97
CA LEU A 47 14.68 8.16 -7.59
C LEU A 47 15.25 9.57 -7.62
N TYR A 48 14.40 10.53 -7.28
CA TYR A 48 14.79 11.92 -7.11
C TYR A 48 15.46 12.09 -5.75
N PHE A 49 16.43 13.01 -5.64
CA PHE A 49 17.01 13.38 -4.35
C PHE A 49 17.17 14.90 -4.22
N GLY A 50 16.81 15.40 -3.04
CA GLY A 50 16.98 16.79 -2.63
C GLY A 50 18.38 16.98 -2.06
N PRO A 51 19.27 17.78 -2.71
CA PRO A 51 20.67 17.86 -2.30
C PRO A 51 20.83 18.44 -0.89
N ASP A 52 20.07 19.47 -0.53
CA ASP A 52 20.15 20.11 0.79
C ASP A 52 19.74 19.13 1.91
N ALA A 53 18.64 18.41 1.72
CA ALA A 53 18.19 17.37 2.66
C ALA A 53 19.19 16.22 2.77
N VAL A 54 19.76 15.78 1.64
CA VAL A 54 20.76 14.70 1.62
C VAL A 54 22.05 15.12 2.30
N ASP A 55 22.53 16.36 2.16
CA ASP A 55 23.76 16.81 2.81
C ASP A 55 23.64 16.76 4.34
N GLU A 56 22.49 17.17 4.88
CA GLU A 56 22.23 17.21 6.32
C GLU A 56 22.17 15.83 6.99
N LEU A 57 21.78 14.79 6.26
CA LEU A 57 21.60 13.44 6.81
C LEU A 57 22.91 12.63 6.89
N PRO A 58 23.12 11.81 7.93
CA PRO A 58 24.20 10.84 7.93
C PRO A 58 23.99 9.77 6.85
N GLU A 59 25.07 9.16 6.35
CA GLU A 59 25.00 8.14 5.28
C GLU A 59 24.05 6.98 5.59
N SER A 60 23.91 6.59 6.86
CA SER A 60 22.98 5.53 7.28
C SER A 60 21.52 5.92 7.08
N GLU A 61 21.17 7.18 7.33
CA GLU A 61 19.80 7.69 7.16
C GLU A 61 19.50 7.92 5.68
N VAL A 62 20.49 8.35 4.87
CA VAL A 62 20.34 8.39 3.40
C VAL A 62 20.04 6.99 2.85
N LYS A 63 20.71 5.93 3.34
CA LYS A 63 20.38 4.54 2.96
C LYS A 63 18.95 4.17 3.36
N ALA A 64 18.48 4.61 4.52
CA ALA A 64 17.12 4.38 4.97
C ALA A 64 16.10 5.09 4.07
N SER A 65 16.33 6.37 3.73
CA SER A 65 15.49 7.11 2.77
C SER A 65 15.38 6.41 1.42
N ILE A 66 16.50 5.98 0.84
CA ILE A 66 16.48 5.24 -0.44
C ILE A 66 15.67 3.94 -0.30
N ALA A 67 15.89 3.18 0.77
CA ALA A 67 15.18 1.93 1.03
C ALA A 67 13.66 2.17 1.26
N HIS A 68 13.31 3.29 1.90
CA HIS A 68 11.94 3.74 2.13
C HIS A 68 11.21 3.97 0.81
N GLY A 69 11.73 4.84 -0.06
CA GLY A 69 11.15 5.09 -1.38
C GLY A 69 11.02 3.83 -2.22
N ILE A 70 12.03 2.94 -2.21
CA ILE A 70 11.96 1.63 -2.89
C ILE A 70 10.80 0.79 -2.37
N LEU A 71 10.53 0.78 -1.06
CA LEU A 71 9.43 0.01 -0.49
C LEU A 71 8.07 0.56 -0.87
N HIS A 72 7.88 1.88 -0.94
CA HIS A 72 6.61 2.45 -1.42
C HIS A 72 6.27 1.97 -2.83
N THR A 73 7.27 1.90 -3.71
CA THR A 73 7.11 1.37 -5.06
C THR A 73 6.91 -0.15 -5.04
N ALA A 74 7.74 -0.92 -4.33
CA ALA A 74 7.64 -2.37 -4.29
C ALA A 74 6.32 -2.88 -3.70
N LEU A 75 5.81 -2.20 -2.67
CA LEU A 75 4.52 -2.49 -2.03
C LEU A 75 3.35 -1.93 -2.83
N GLY A 76 3.61 -1.05 -3.79
CA GLY A 76 2.61 -0.46 -4.66
C GLY A 76 1.74 0.58 -3.99
N HIS A 77 2.24 1.28 -2.98
CA HIS A 77 1.49 2.32 -2.26
C HIS A 77 0.98 3.43 -3.20
N GLN A 78 1.70 3.71 -4.28
CA GLN A 78 1.35 4.68 -5.33
C GLN A 78 0.05 4.30 -6.06
N TRP A 79 -0.07 3.05 -6.50
CA TRP A 79 -1.24 2.56 -7.26
C TRP A 79 -2.29 1.84 -6.40
N ARG A 80 -2.00 1.55 -5.13
CA ARG A 80 -2.97 0.98 -4.17
C ARG A 80 -3.84 2.03 -3.49
N ARG A 81 -3.47 3.32 -3.50
CA ARG A 81 -4.24 4.39 -2.84
C ARG A 81 -5.70 4.41 -3.29
N GLY A 82 -5.94 4.34 -4.60
CA GLY A 82 -7.28 4.47 -5.18
C GLY A 82 -7.94 5.79 -4.78
N GLY A 83 -9.20 5.73 -4.33
CA GLY A 83 -9.95 6.92 -3.87
C GLY A 83 -9.74 7.29 -2.40
N ARG A 84 -8.73 6.74 -1.71
CA ARG A 84 -8.45 7.04 -0.29
C ARG A 84 -7.89 8.45 -0.11
N SER A 85 -8.13 9.04 1.06
CA SER A 85 -7.59 10.36 1.41
C SER A 85 -6.07 10.33 1.51
N GLU A 86 -5.41 11.27 0.84
CA GLU A 86 -3.94 11.43 0.92
C GLU A 86 -3.46 11.71 2.34
N GLU A 87 -4.21 12.54 3.07
CA GLU A 87 -3.89 12.98 4.43
C GLU A 87 -3.82 11.80 5.42
N ALA A 88 -4.52 10.70 5.15
CA ALA A 88 -4.49 9.49 5.97
C ALA A 88 -3.68 8.36 5.32
N TRP A 89 -3.62 8.29 3.98
CA TRP A 89 -2.91 7.23 3.27
C TRP A 89 -1.40 7.36 3.38
N ASN A 90 -0.86 8.56 3.14
CA ASN A 90 0.58 8.80 3.21
C ASN A 90 1.17 8.41 4.57
N PRO A 91 0.66 8.92 5.71
CA PRO A 91 1.19 8.54 7.02
C PRO A 91 0.95 7.06 7.35
N ALA A 92 -0.15 6.45 6.88
CA ALA A 92 -0.38 5.02 7.07
C ALA A 92 0.66 4.16 6.34
N THR A 93 1.02 4.54 5.11
CA THR A 93 2.03 3.84 4.33
C THR A 93 3.43 4.05 4.88
N ASP A 94 3.76 5.25 5.35
CA ASP A 94 5.05 5.54 6.00
C ASP A 94 5.22 4.70 7.25
N GLU A 95 4.19 4.65 8.10
CA GLU A 95 4.21 3.89 9.33
C GLU A 95 4.47 2.39 9.09
N ALA A 96 3.79 1.82 8.09
CA ALA A 96 4.01 0.44 7.67
C ALA A 96 5.45 0.24 7.19
N VAL A 97 5.96 1.09 6.28
CA VAL A 97 7.32 1.00 5.74
C VAL A 97 8.39 1.17 6.82
N ASN A 98 8.20 2.10 7.76
CA ASN A 98 9.10 2.34 8.87
C ASN A 98 9.28 1.09 9.74
N TRP A 99 8.20 0.33 10.01
CA TRP A 99 8.31 -0.96 10.70
C TRP A 99 9.18 -1.96 9.93
N VAL A 100 9.01 -2.05 8.61
CA VAL A 100 9.79 -2.95 7.75
C VAL A 100 11.27 -2.60 7.79
N LEU A 101 11.61 -1.32 7.65
CA LEU A 101 12.99 -0.84 7.67
C LEU A 101 13.64 -1.08 9.04
N LYS A 102 12.91 -0.79 10.12
CA LYS A 102 13.37 -1.02 11.50
C LYS A 102 13.66 -2.49 11.76
N GLU A 103 12.77 -3.39 11.36
CA GLU A 103 12.98 -4.84 11.49
C GLU A 103 14.07 -5.38 10.55
N SER A 104 14.33 -4.68 9.45
CA SER A 104 15.43 -4.99 8.52
C SER A 104 16.78 -4.43 8.97
N GLY A 105 16.84 -3.76 10.13
CA GLY A 105 18.08 -3.28 10.75
C GLY A 105 18.57 -1.92 10.23
N PHE A 106 17.70 -1.13 9.60
CA PHE A 106 18.02 0.24 9.22
C PHE A 106 17.98 1.19 10.42
N ASN A 107 18.84 2.20 10.38
CA ASN A 107 18.80 3.30 11.35
C ASN A 107 17.87 4.38 10.80
N LEU A 108 16.73 4.55 11.46
CA LEU A 108 15.76 5.60 11.13
C LEU A 108 16.06 6.86 11.93
N PRO A 109 15.80 8.06 11.36
CA PRO A 109 15.85 9.29 12.13
C PRO A 109 14.76 9.25 13.22
N PRO A 110 14.95 9.96 14.36
CA PRO A 110 13.96 9.98 15.43
C PRO A 110 12.56 10.45 15.01
N SER A 111 12.45 11.25 13.94
CA SER A 111 11.20 11.70 13.35
C SER A 111 10.40 10.59 12.66
N SER A 112 11.06 9.51 12.25
CA SER A 112 10.48 8.39 11.50
C SER A 112 10.50 7.09 12.29
N GLU A 113 10.68 7.17 13.61
CA GLU A 113 10.53 6.02 14.50
C GLU A 113 9.06 5.58 14.52
N PRO A 114 8.76 4.33 14.10
CA PRO A 114 7.38 3.88 14.02
C PRO A 114 6.77 3.68 15.42
N SER A 115 5.51 4.06 15.54
CA SER A 115 4.67 3.90 16.72
C SER A 115 4.41 2.43 17.03
N GLN A 116 4.58 2.09 18.31
CA GLN A 116 4.30 0.75 18.84
C GLN A 116 2.83 0.31 18.67
N LYS A 117 1.93 1.28 18.46
CA LYS A 117 0.49 1.06 18.23
C LYS A 117 0.26 0.22 16.98
N PHE A 118 0.98 0.49 15.90
CA PHE A 118 0.74 -0.04 14.57
C PHE A 118 1.66 -1.21 14.21
N LYS A 119 2.28 -1.84 15.21
CA LYS A 119 3.19 -2.95 14.97
C LYS A 119 2.42 -4.16 14.43
N ASP A 120 2.97 -4.78 13.39
CA ASP A 120 2.40 -5.94 12.70
C ASP A 120 1.06 -5.62 11.99
N GLU A 121 0.71 -4.34 11.81
CA GLU A 121 -0.45 -3.91 11.02
C GLU A 121 -0.05 -3.54 9.57
N SER A 122 -0.98 -3.77 8.65
CA SER A 122 -0.86 -3.37 7.24
C SER A 122 -1.18 -1.88 7.05
N ALA A 123 -0.70 -1.30 5.94
CA ALA A 123 -1.02 0.09 5.59
C ALA A 123 -2.54 0.34 5.50
N GLU A 124 -3.31 -0.64 5.05
CA GLU A 124 -4.77 -0.57 4.98
C GLU A 124 -5.45 -0.55 6.35
N GLU A 125 -4.95 -1.32 7.32
CA GLU A 125 -5.46 -1.32 8.70
C GLU A 125 -5.16 0.01 9.38
N ILE A 126 -3.91 0.48 9.27
CA ILE A 126 -3.47 1.77 9.81
C ILE A 126 -4.29 2.91 9.18
N TYR A 127 -4.48 2.88 7.85
CA TYR A 127 -5.33 3.86 7.16
C TYR A 127 -6.73 3.91 7.73
N SER A 128 -7.35 2.75 7.97
CA SER A 128 -8.73 2.68 8.46
C SER A 128 -8.85 3.37 9.81
N GLU A 129 -7.89 3.18 10.71
CA GLU A 129 -7.87 3.84 12.00
C GLU A 129 -7.59 5.35 11.90
N LEU A 130 -6.59 5.77 11.11
CA LEU A 130 -6.27 7.18 10.90
C LEU A 130 -7.41 7.96 10.25
N GLU A 131 -8.12 7.33 9.32
CA GLU A 131 -9.29 7.92 8.67
C GLU A 131 -10.46 8.12 9.66
N GLU A 132 -10.68 7.15 10.56
CA GLU A 132 -11.67 7.28 11.64
C GLU A 132 -11.29 8.41 12.60
N GLU A 133 -10.03 8.49 13.05
CA GLU A 133 -9.54 9.57 13.92
C GLU A 133 -9.73 10.95 13.27
N THR A 134 -9.47 11.05 11.97
CA THR A 134 -9.62 12.30 11.21
C THR A 134 -11.09 12.70 11.10
N LYS A 135 -11.99 11.74 10.82
CA LYS A 135 -13.44 11.97 10.80
C LYS A 135 -13.98 12.36 12.17
N GLU A 136 -13.48 11.77 13.26
CA GLU A 136 -13.89 12.11 14.62
C GLU A 136 -13.45 13.52 15.04
N LYS A 137 -12.22 13.91 14.69
CA LYS A 137 -11.72 15.28 14.91
C LYS A 137 -12.55 16.29 14.10
N GLY A 138 -12.90 15.96 12.86
CA GLY A 138 -13.79 16.78 12.03
C GLY A 138 -15.20 16.95 12.62
N ARG A 139 -15.75 15.90 13.25
CA ARG A 139 -17.06 15.95 13.94
C ARG A 139 -17.04 16.73 15.25
N ARG A 140 -15.93 16.71 16.00
CA ARG A 140 -15.77 17.51 17.23
C ARG A 140 -15.49 18.99 16.93
N GLY A 141 -15.02 19.33 15.74
CA GLY A 141 -14.78 20.71 15.31
C GLY A 141 -16.01 21.47 14.81
N THR A 142 -17.18 20.81 14.68
CA THR A 142 -18.41 21.41 14.12
C THR A 142 -19.40 21.97 15.16
N ASP A 143 -19.05 22.00 16.44
CA ASP A 143 -19.95 22.48 17.51
C ASP A 143 -19.67 23.91 18.01
N ASP A 144 -18.79 24.69 17.36
CA ASP A 144 -18.61 26.13 17.64
C ASP A 144 -18.59 27.00 16.36
N GLU A 145 -19.77 27.57 16.07
CA GLU A 145 -20.04 28.87 15.39
C GLU A 145 -19.97 29.04 13.83
N PRO A 146 -20.67 30.07 13.26
CA PRO A 146 -21.69 29.89 12.21
C PRO A 146 -21.28 30.24 10.76
N GLN A 147 -22.19 29.88 9.85
CA GLN A 147 -22.24 30.15 8.40
C GLN A 147 -21.49 31.41 7.89
N GLY A 148 -20.51 31.19 7.02
CA GLY A 148 -19.91 32.19 6.13
C GLY A 148 -19.52 31.55 4.79
N SER A 149 -19.95 32.16 3.69
CA SER A 149 -20.04 31.60 2.34
C SER A 149 -18.71 31.53 1.55
N GLY A 150 -18.55 30.46 0.77
CA GLY A 150 -18.03 30.47 -0.61
C GLY A 150 -16.61 30.96 -0.87
N GLY A 151 -15.66 30.02 -0.90
CA GLY A 151 -14.31 30.21 -1.50
C GLY A 151 -13.77 28.88 -2.02
N LYS A 152 -13.30 28.85 -3.27
CA LYS A 152 -12.76 27.68 -4.00
C LYS A 152 -11.59 27.00 -3.24
N PRO A 153 -11.37 25.68 -3.40
CA PRO A 153 -10.21 25.03 -2.80
C PRO A 153 -8.94 25.47 -3.55
N ALA A 154 -8.06 26.16 -2.84
CA ALA A 154 -6.67 26.35 -3.24
C ALA A 154 -5.87 25.13 -2.78
N HIS A 155 -5.01 24.60 -3.65
CA HIS A 155 -4.02 23.58 -3.30
C HIS A 155 -3.20 24.05 -2.08
N GLY A 156 -3.44 23.41 -0.93
CA GLY A 156 -2.65 23.59 0.27
C GLY A 156 -1.37 22.78 0.14
N LYS A 157 -0.25 23.48 -0.09
CA LYS A 157 1.06 22.96 0.27
C LYS A 157 1.05 22.66 1.77
N GLN A 158 1.56 21.50 2.17
CA GLN A 158 1.84 21.20 3.58
C GLN A 158 2.87 22.21 4.08
N GLU A 159 2.41 23.26 4.77
CA GLU A 159 3.28 24.10 5.59
C GLU A 159 3.40 23.44 6.97
N GLY A 160 4.51 22.73 7.18
CA GLY A 160 5.00 22.40 8.52
C GLY A 160 5.48 23.66 9.26
N PRO A 161 5.55 23.66 10.60
CA PRO A 161 5.85 24.85 11.38
C PRO A 161 7.29 25.30 11.12
N THR A 162 7.44 26.46 10.49
CA THR A 162 8.72 27.14 10.32
C THR A 162 9.19 27.71 11.66
N GLY A 163 10.31 27.20 12.18
CA GLY A 163 10.93 27.75 13.38
C GLY A 163 12.10 26.94 13.95
N GLY A 164 13.32 27.33 13.57
CA GLY A 164 14.55 27.06 14.33
C GLY A 164 15.25 25.74 14.03
N GLY A 165 16.52 25.83 13.63
CA GLY A 165 17.35 24.70 13.21
C GLY A 165 17.47 23.59 14.26
N GLU A 166 16.86 22.44 13.94
CA GLU A 166 17.11 21.15 14.56
C GLU A 166 17.23 20.13 13.41
N ARG A 167 18.36 19.40 13.37
CA ARG A 167 18.66 18.39 12.34
C ARG A 167 17.60 17.28 12.38
N GLY A 168 17.08 16.87 11.23
CA GLY A 168 16.30 15.62 11.08
C GLY A 168 14.81 15.69 11.44
N LYS A 169 14.08 16.75 11.05
CA LYS A 169 12.63 16.85 11.26
C LYS A 169 11.75 16.52 10.04
N GLY A 170 12.34 16.18 8.90
CA GLY A 170 11.60 15.83 7.69
C GLY A 170 11.18 14.36 7.64
N PRO A 171 10.17 14.01 6.82
CA PRO A 171 9.90 12.63 6.43
C PRO A 171 11.10 12.02 5.68
N LEU A 172 11.15 10.69 5.60
CA LEU A 172 12.24 9.97 4.92
C LEU A 172 12.22 10.15 3.41
N ASP A 173 11.04 10.39 2.85
CA ASP A 173 10.77 10.67 1.45
C ASP A 173 9.62 11.67 1.27
N ASP A 174 9.38 12.06 0.01
CA ASP A 174 8.24 12.86 -0.41
C ASP A 174 7.35 12.06 -1.37
N HIS A 175 6.04 12.19 -1.18
CA HIS A 175 5.01 11.50 -1.96
C HIS A 175 4.41 12.36 -3.08
N GLY A 176 4.87 13.60 -3.28
CA GLY A 176 4.37 14.52 -4.32
C GLY A 176 4.54 13.95 -5.73
N ALA A 177 5.64 13.20 -5.95
CA ALA A 177 5.91 12.51 -7.21
C ALA A 177 4.87 11.43 -7.56
N TRP A 178 4.04 10.96 -6.62
CA TRP A 178 3.01 9.94 -6.87
C TRP A 178 1.82 10.50 -7.67
N CYS A 179 1.63 11.82 -7.62
CA CYS A 179 0.44 12.49 -8.15
C CYS A 179 0.59 12.97 -9.60
N GLU A 180 1.80 13.02 -10.17
CA GLU A 180 2.01 13.42 -11.57
C GLU A 180 1.71 12.30 -12.57
N ALA A 181 1.52 11.06 -12.11
CA ALA A 181 1.07 9.95 -12.94
C ALA A 181 -0.46 10.04 -13.18
N GLU A 182 -0.86 10.93 -14.10
CA GLU A 182 -2.13 10.86 -14.86
C GLU A 182 -2.17 9.61 -15.79
N GLU A 183 -1.61 8.50 -15.34
CA GLU A 183 -1.60 7.25 -16.07
C GLU A 183 -2.94 6.53 -15.88
N GLY A 184 -3.43 5.94 -16.96
CA GLY A 184 -4.69 5.20 -16.94
C GLY A 184 -4.62 3.98 -16.02
N ASP A 185 -5.77 3.52 -15.52
CA ASP A 185 -5.87 2.32 -14.66
C ASP A 185 -5.17 1.07 -15.26
N PHE A 186 -5.04 1.01 -16.59
CA PHE A 186 -4.37 -0.08 -17.29
C PHE A 186 -2.84 -0.01 -17.16
N GLU A 187 -2.23 1.17 -17.35
CA GLU A 187 -0.78 1.40 -17.20
C GLU A 187 -0.34 1.14 -15.75
N LYS A 188 -1.13 1.63 -14.78
CA LYS A 188 -0.92 1.33 -13.35
C LYS A 188 -0.95 -0.17 -13.05
N GLY A 189 -1.77 -0.93 -13.78
CA GLY A 189 -1.83 -2.39 -13.69
C GLY A 189 -0.56 -3.06 -14.19
N GLU A 190 -0.04 -2.63 -15.35
CA GLU A 190 1.20 -3.18 -15.93
C GLU A 190 2.42 -2.87 -15.05
N ILE A 191 2.54 -1.63 -14.58
CA ILE A 191 3.62 -1.19 -13.68
C ILE A 191 3.59 -1.98 -12.37
N SER A 192 2.39 -2.18 -11.80
CA SER A 192 2.19 -3.00 -10.60
C SER A 192 2.68 -4.43 -10.79
N GLU A 193 2.29 -5.09 -11.88
CA GLU A 193 2.75 -6.45 -12.17
C GLU A 193 4.25 -6.52 -12.44
N GLU A 194 4.83 -5.51 -13.09
CA GLU A 194 6.27 -5.42 -13.28
C GLU A 194 7.02 -5.33 -11.95
N TRP A 195 6.60 -4.43 -11.05
CA TRP A 195 7.23 -4.26 -9.75
C TRP A 195 7.04 -5.47 -8.83
N LYS A 196 5.92 -6.20 -8.94
CA LYS A 196 5.75 -7.50 -8.28
C LYS A 196 6.78 -8.52 -8.78
N ARG A 197 6.97 -8.60 -10.10
CA ARG A 197 7.98 -9.49 -10.69
C ARG A 197 9.39 -9.12 -10.22
N ARG A 198 9.75 -7.83 -10.27
CA ARG A 198 11.05 -7.33 -9.78
C ARG A 198 11.26 -7.65 -8.30
N SER A 199 10.21 -7.54 -7.47
CA SER A 199 10.24 -7.90 -6.05
C SER A 199 10.46 -9.39 -5.82
N ALA A 200 9.84 -10.25 -6.63
CA ALA A 200 10.07 -11.70 -6.60
C ALA A 200 11.52 -12.06 -6.96
N GLU A 201 12.03 -11.47 -8.05
CA GLU A 201 13.41 -11.66 -8.51
C GLU A 201 14.42 -11.17 -7.47
N SER A 202 14.17 -10.00 -6.89
CA SER A 202 14.98 -9.42 -5.81
C SER A 202 15.02 -10.29 -4.57
N SER A 203 13.86 -10.83 -4.16
CA SER A 203 13.77 -11.77 -3.03
C SER A 203 14.57 -13.04 -3.30
N ALA A 204 14.46 -13.62 -4.50
CA ALA A 204 15.25 -14.78 -4.89
C ALA A 204 16.76 -14.48 -4.89
N PHE A 205 17.17 -13.30 -5.37
CA PHE A 205 18.54 -12.83 -5.36
C PHE A 205 19.09 -12.69 -3.92
N ALA A 206 18.37 -11.99 -3.04
CA ALA A 206 18.76 -11.79 -1.65
C ALA A 206 18.76 -13.08 -0.83
N ARG A 207 17.81 -14.00 -1.09
CA ARG A 207 17.82 -15.36 -0.51
C ARG A 207 19.04 -16.15 -0.97
N GLY A 208 19.44 -16.03 -2.23
CA GLY A 208 20.65 -16.66 -2.78
C GLY A 208 21.93 -16.19 -2.08
N GLU A 209 22.00 -14.92 -1.68
CA GLU A 209 23.11 -14.38 -0.89
C GLU A 209 23.01 -14.68 0.62
N GLY A 210 21.90 -15.23 1.10
CA GLY A 210 21.68 -15.52 2.52
C GLY A 210 21.50 -14.27 3.40
N ARG A 211 21.17 -13.12 2.79
CA ARG A 211 21.03 -11.82 3.47
C ARG A 211 19.61 -11.27 3.44
N MET A 212 18.61 -12.12 3.23
CA MET A 212 17.20 -11.72 3.23
C MET A 212 16.71 -11.50 4.67
N PRO A 213 16.30 -10.28 5.06
CA PRO A 213 15.65 -10.05 6.34
C PRO A 213 14.29 -10.74 6.41
N LYS A 214 13.95 -11.31 7.56
CA LYS A 214 12.69 -12.03 7.76
C LYS A 214 11.46 -11.13 7.57
N ALA A 215 11.56 -9.84 7.92
CA ALA A 215 10.49 -8.87 7.71
C ALA A 215 10.14 -8.76 6.23
N LEU A 216 11.16 -8.56 5.37
CA LEU A 216 10.99 -8.53 3.92
C LEU A 216 10.51 -9.85 3.34
N GLU A 217 10.91 -10.98 3.93
CA GLU A 217 10.47 -12.29 3.45
C GLU A 217 8.95 -12.43 3.55
N ARG A 218 8.38 -12.06 4.71
CA ARG A 218 6.91 -12.05 4.93
C ARG A 218 6.20 -11.14 3.93
N ILE A 219 6.75 -9.96 3.71
CA ILE A 219 6.15 -8.95 2.84
C ILE A 219 6.14 -9.39 1.39
N VAL A 220 7.25 -9.94 0.89
CA VAL A 220 7.30 -10.42 -0.48
C VAL A 220 6.36 -11.61 -0.66
N GLU A 221 6.27 -12.50 0.33
CA GLU A 221 5.28 -13.60 0.32
C GLU A 221 3.85 -13.05 0.27
N GLU A 222 3.54 -11.99 1.02
CA GLU A 222 2.23 -11.32 0.96
C GLU A 222 1.96 -10.66 -0.40
N ILE A 223 2.97 -10.06 -1.04
CA ILE A 223 2.86 -9.46 -2.38
C ILE A 223 2.60 -10.55 -3.44
N LEU A 224 3.30 -11.69 -3.36
CA LEU A 224 3.24 -12.75 -4.37
C LEU A 224 2.05 -13.69 -4.18
N GLU A 225 1.66 -13.93 -2.93
CA GLU A 225 0.52 -14.76 -2.56
C GLU A 225 -0.50 -13.90 -1.79
N PRO A 226 -1.13 -12.90 -2.45
CA PRO A 226 -2.09 -12.06 -1.77
C PRO A 226 -3.26 -12.90 -1.27
N GLY A 227 -3.63 -12.69 -0.01
CA GLY A 227 -4.79 -13.32 0.60
C GLY A 227 -6.04 -13.09 -0.26
N VAL A 228 -6.54 -14.15 -0.90
CA VAL A 228 -7.76 -14.05 -1.70
C VAL A 228 -8.93 -13.88 -0.75
N ASP A 229 -9.70 -12.78 -0.89
CA ASP A 229 -11.00 -12.65 -0.22
C ASP A 229 -11.94 -13.74 -0.75
N TRP A 230 -11.88 -14.88 -0.06
CA TRP A 230 -12.61 -16.07 -0.42
C TRP A 230 -14.11 -15.83 -0.35
N ARG A 231 -14.61 -14.89 0.47
CA ARG A 231 -16.03 -14.53 0.51
C ARG A 231 -16.44 -13.86 -0.79
N ARG A 232 -15.61 -12.96 -1.32
CA ARG A 232 -15.86 -12.34 -2.63
C ARG A 232 -15.79 -13.36 -3.77
N VAL A 233 -14.81 -14.27 -3.75
CA VAL A 233 -14.70 -15.35 -4.75
C VAL A 233 -15.90 -16.30 -4.66
N LEU A 234 -16.26 -16.73 -3.46
CA LEU A 234 -17.42 -17.57 -3.20
C LEU A 234 -18.71 -16.88 -3.62
N ARG A 235 -18.90 -15.60 -3.27
CA ARG A 235 -20.08 -14.82 -3.69
C ARG A 235 -20.18 -14.76 -5.21
N ARG A 236 -19.08 -14.52 -5.92
CA ARG A 236 -19.05 -14.52 -7.39
C ARG A 236 -19.42 -15.89 -7.94
N TYR A 237 -18.93 -16.96 -7.31
CA TYR A 237 -19.23 -18.34 -7.70
C TYR A 237 -20.72 -18.68 -7.46
N ILE A 238 -21.27 -18.33 -6.29
CA ILE A 238 -22.69 -18.51 -5.96
C ILE A 238 -23.54 -17.74 -6.96
N LEU A 239 -23.30 -16.44 -7.18
CA LEU A 239 -24.08 -15.63 -8.12
C LEU A 239 -24.02 -16.14 -9.57
N ARG A 240 -22.93 -16.81 -9.96
CA ARG A 240 -22.81 -17.41 -11.30
C ARG A 240 -23.70 -18.65 -11.45
N HIS A 241 -23.87 -19.45 -10.41
CA HIS A 241 -24.55 -20.75 -10.47
C HIS A 241 -25.97 -20.75 -9.88
N ALA A 242 -26.22 -19.93 -8.86
CA ALA A 242 -27.54 -19.70 -8.26
C ALA A 242 -28.32 -18.69 -9.13
N ARG A 243 -28.60 -19.08 -10.38
CA ARG A 243 -29.48 -18.31 -11.27
C ARG A 243 -30.93 -18.74 -11.04
N GLU A 244 -31.77 -17.75 -10.79
CA GLU A 244 -33.21 -17.88 -10.94
C GLU A 244 -33.55 -17.51 -12.38
N ASP A 245 -33.92 -18.49 -13.19
CA ASP A 245 -34.28 -18.29 -14.59
C ASP A 245 -35.65 -18.90 -14.89
N TYR A 246 -36.20 -18.64 -16.06
CA TYR A 246 -37.51 -19.10 -16.50
C TYR A 246 -37.37 -20.23 -17.53
N ASP A 247 -37.94 -21.40 -17.22
CA ASP A 247 -37.92 -22.56 -18.10
C ASP A 247 -39.18 -22.58 -18.98
N TRP A 248 -38.99 -22.35 -20.29
CA TRP A 248 -40.04 -22.40 -21.29
C TRP A 248 -40.42 -23.84 -21.70
N MET A 249 -39.57 -24.83 -21.42
CA MET A 249 -39.85 -26.24 -21.75
C MET A 249 -40.88 -26.84 -20.77
N LYS A 250 -41.04 -26.23 -19.60
CA LYS A 250 -42.05 -26.60 -18.59
C LYS A 250 -42.94 -25.39 -18.28
N PRO A 251 -44.00 -25.13 -19.07
CA PRO A 251 -44.91 -24.02 -18.79
C PRO A 251 -45.69 -24.21 -17.48
N ASP A 252 -46.09 -23.09 -16.85
CA ASP A 252 -46.87 -23.13 -15.60
C ASP A 252 -48.23 -23.81 -15.82
N ARG A 253 -48.40 -24.97 -15.18
CA ARG A 253 -49.58 -25.83 -15.30
C ARG A 253 -50.88 -25.14 -14.86
N ARG A 254 -50.81 -24.14 -13.99
CA ARG A 254 -52.00 -23.40 -13.51
C ARG A 254 -52.63 -22.54 -14.59
N LEU A 255 -51.83 -22.04 -15.52
CA LEU A 255 -52.27 -21.14 -16.60
C LEU A 255 -52.56 -21.88 -17.91
N LEU A 256 -52.05 -23.11 -18.07
CA LEU A 256 -52.34 -23.99 -19.21
C LEU A 256 -53.85 -24.21 -19.41
N GLN A 257 -54.62 -24.32 -18.32
CA GLN A 257 -56.08 -24.50 -18.38
C GLN A 257 -56.82 -23.31 -19.02
N HIS A 258 -56.17 -22.14 -19.07
CA HIS A 258 -56.70 -20.91 -19.68
C HIS A 258 -56.11 -20.65 -21.08
N GLY A 259 -55.33 -21.59 -21.64
CA GLY A 259 -54.70 -21.45 -22.95
C GLY A 259 -53.50 -20.48 -22.99
N ILE A 260 -53.00 -20.07 -21.82
CA ILE A 260 -51.87 -19.14 -21.68
C ILE A 260 -50.60 -19.95 -21.44
N TYR A 261 -49.59 -19.76 -22.30
CA TYR A 261 -48.27 -20.38 -22.17
C TYR A 261 -47.30 -19.38 -21.55
N TYR A 262 -47.02 -19.57 -20.26
CA TYR A 262 -46.09 -18.74 -19.49
C TYR A 262 -44.96 -19.62 -18.94
N PRO A 263 -43.69 -19.15 -18.93
CA PRO A 263 -42.58 -19.98 -18.47
C PRO A 263 -42.63 -20.18 -16.96
N SER A 264 -42.18 -21.34 -16.47
CA SER A 264 -42.14 -21.59 -15.03
C SER A 264 -40.82 -21.10 -14.44
N PRO A 265 -40.82 -20.55 -13.21
CA PRO A 265 -39.59 -20.21 -12.53
C PRO A 265 -38.81 -21.49 -12.20
N ARG A 266 -37.53 -21.51 -12.56
CA ARG A 266 -36.56 -22.56 -12.25
C ARG A 266 -35.45 -21.94 -11.41
N SER A 267 -35.37 -22.33 -10.15
CA SER A 267 -34.23 -22.03 -9.28
C SER A 267 -33.30 -23.23 -9.25
N GLU A 268 -32.03 -23.00 -9.60
CA GLU A 268 -30.99 -23.99 -9.37
C GLU A 268 -30.52 -23.86 -7.92
N ARG A 269 -30.79 -24.89 -7.12
CA ARG A 269 -30.34 -24.94 -5.73
C ARG A 269 -28.88 -25.38 -5.72
N LEU A 270 -28.05 -24.60 -5.03
CA LEU A 270 -26.64 -24.90 -4.82
C LEU A 270 -26.47 -25.40 -3.38
N ASP A 271 -26.05 -26.66 -3.24
CA ASP A 271 -25.73 -27.23 -1.94
C ASP A 271 -24.26 -26.93 -1.61
N LEU A 272 -24.01 -26.15 -0.56
CA LEU A 272 -22.67 -25.76 -0.13
C LEU A 272 -22.29 -26.48 1.17
N ALA A 273 -21.16 -27.17 1.18
CA ALA A 273 -20.56 -27.72 2.40
C ALA A 273 -19.36 -26.87 2.79
N ILE A 274 -19.35 -26.35 4.02
CA ILE A 274 -18.24 -25.58 4.58
C ILE A 274 -17.56 -26.47 5.63
N ALA A 275 -16.30 -26.79 5.41
CA ALA A 275 -15.46 -27.46 6.40
C ALA A 275 -14.48 -26.44 6.98
N VAL A 276 -14.56 -26.21 8.29
CA VAL A 276 -13.64 -25.33 9.02
C VAL A 276 -12.60 -26.20 9.70
N ASP A 277 -11.33 -26.03 9.33
CA ASP A 277 -10.24 -26.72 10.01
C ASP A 277 -10.05 -26.14 11.42
N THR A 278 -9.95 -27.03 12.41
CA THR A 278 -9.72 -26.71 13.83
C THR A 278 -8.37 -27.27 14.31
N SER A 279 -7.50 -27.64 13.38
CA SER A 279 -6.14 -28.09 13.68
C SER A 279 -5.36 -27.07 14.52
N GLY A 280 -4.36 -27.56 15.26
CA GLY A 280 -3.66 -26.76 16.28
C GLY A 280 -2.93 -25.51 15.77
N SER A 281 -2.83 -25.32 14.45
CA SER A 281 -2.28 -24.12 13.80
C SER A 281 -3.28 -22.99 13.60
N ILE A 282 -4.58 -23.20 13.86
CA ILE A 282 -5.62 -22.18 13.70
C ILE A 282 -5.92 -21.52 15.06
N GLY A 283 -5.56 -20.24 15.19
CA GLY A 283 -5.83 -19.45 16.39
C GLY A 283 -7.31 -19.07 16.55
N ARG A 284 -7.72 -18.73 17.79
CA ARG A 284 -9.12 -18.35 18.10
C ARG A 284 -9.61 -17.12 17.32
N THR A 285 -8.73 -16.19 16.99
CA THR A 285 -9.08 -14.99 16.22
C THR A 285 -9.47 -15.35 14.79
N VAL A 286 -8.63 -16.14 14.12
CA VAL A 286 -8.89 -16.69 12.78
C VAL A 286 -10.15 -17.56 12.77
N LEU A 287 -10.37 -18.35 13.82
CA LEU A 287 -11.57 -19.19 13.92
C LEU A 287 -12.87 -18.38 14.02
N LYS A 288 -12.84 -17.19 14.62
CA LYS A 288 -14.00 -16.28 14.66
C LYS A 288 -14.31 -15.67 13.32
N GLU A 289 -13.34 -15.50 12.43
CA GLU A 289 -13.62 -14.97 11.10
C GLU A 289 -14.37 -15.99 10.22
N PHE A 290 -14.21 -17.28 10.48
CA PHE A 290 -14.92 -18.34 9.75
C PHE A 290 -16.39 -18.54 10.17
N LEU A 291 -16.81 -17.98 11.31
CA LEU A 291 -18.16 -18.12 11.90
C LEU A 291 -18.96 -16.82 11.81
#